data_AF-A0A830BPQ6-F1
#
_entry.id   AF-A0A830BPQ6-F1
#
_cell.length_a   1.000
_cell.length_b   1.000
_cell.length_c   1.000
_cell.angle_alpha   90.00
_cell.angle_beta   90.00
_cell.angle_gamma   90.00
#
_symmetry.space_group_name_H-M   'P 1'
#
loop_
_entity.id
_entity.type
_entity.pdbx_description
1 polymer ?
#
loop_
_entity_poly.entity_id
_entity_poly.type
_entity_poly.pdbx_seq_one_letter_code
_entity_poly.pdbx_strand_id
1 'polypeptide(L)'
;MDPFHRHYVYHSIYKLNPAAMRDAARHFVGTHDFSAFANASRNERIPNPVKNILRFDVNVMGPLLQLEVEGSGFLYRQVRNMVALLLQVGREAVPADIVPKILGSHDRKELAKYALSVPPHGLCLFAVNYRDEHLQLASGLSVTSLGRHHSISKCKLPFY
;
A
#
# COMPACT_ATOMS: atom_id res chain seq x y z
N MET A 1 18.51 6.45 12.08
CA MET A 1 17.17 5.85 12.25
C MET A 1 16.88 5.70 13.73
N ASP A 2 15.68 6.09 14.18
CA ASP A 2 15.23 5.85 15.55
C ASP A 2 15.06 4.32 15.79
N PRO A 3 15.72 3.73 16.81
CA PRO A 3 15.59 2.31 17.14
C PRO A 3 14.15 1.82 17.34
N PHE A 4 13.24 2.67 17.83
CA PHE A 4 11.84 2.30 18.06
C PHE A 4 11.04 2.11 16.76
N HIS A 5 11.48 2.72 15.66
CA HIS A 5 10.79 2.69 14.38
C HIS A 5 11.36 1.65 13.40
N ARG A 6 12.46 0.96 13.74
CA ARG A 6 13.21 0.08 12.83
C ARG A 6 12.40 -1.07 12.21
N HIS A 7 11.32 -1.49 12.87
CA HIS A 7 10.45 -2.58 12.41
C HIS A 7 9.16 -2.09 11.74
N TYR A 8 8.94 -0.78 11.65
CA TYR A 8 7.68 -0.18 11.21
C TYR A 8 7.87 0.85 10.09
N VAL A 9 9.10 1.28 9.82
CA VAL A 9 9.42 2.34 8.88
C VAL A 9 10.55 1.89 7.97
N TYR A 10 10.46 2.22 6.67
CA TYR A 10 11.58 2.08 5.76
C TYR A 10 12.57 3.24 5.94
N HIS A 11 13.84 2.93 6.20
CA HIS A 11 14.89 3.95 6.29
C HIS A 11 15.40 4.35 4.90
N SER A 12 15.19 5.60 4.50
CA SER A 12 15.90 6.18 3.37
C SER A 12 17.13 6.94 3.88
N ILE A 13 18.32 6.61 3.38
CA ILE A 13 19.55 7.38 3.63
C ILE A 13 19.58 8.69 2.82
N TYR A 14 18.75 8.78 1.76
CA TYR A 14 18.64 9.95 0.91
C TYR A 14 17.50 10.83 1.37
N LYS A 15 17.71 12.15 1.27
CA LYS A 15 16.62 13.12 1.36
C LYS A 15 15.66 12.91 0.21
N LEU A 16 14.37 12.86 0.51
CA LEU A 16 13.31 12.65 -0.47
C LEU A 16 12.58 13.96 -0.71
N ASN A 17 12.27 14.28 -1.96
CA ASN A 17 11.41 15.38 -2.38
C ASN A 17 9.94 14.92 -2.30
N PRO A 18 9.17 15.36 -1.27
CA PRO A 18 7.78 14.91 -1.11
C PRO A 18 6.86 15.48 -2.18
N ALA A 19 7.18 16.65 -2.75
CA ALA A 19 6.36 17.24 -3.81
C ALA A 19 6.41 16.40 -5.09
N ALA A 20 7.62 16.01 -5.53
CA ALA A 20 7.80 15.11 -6.67
C ALA A 20 7.10 13.75 -6.44
N MET A 21 7.17 13.22 -5.21
CA MET A 21 6.46 11.98 -4.85
C MET A 21 4.94 12.13 -4.92
N ARG A 22 4.37 13.27 -4.49
CA ARG A 22 2.92 13.55 -4.62
C ARG A 22 2.50 13.62 -6.08
N ASP A 23 3.28 14.30 -6.92
CA ASP A 23 2.97 14.43 -8.34
C ASP A 23 2.98 13.07 -9.04
N ALA A 24 3.97 12.22 -8.74
CA ALA A 24 3.99 10.84 -9.21
C ALA A 24 2.85 9.98 -8.63
N ALA A 25 2.51 10.16 -7.35
CA ALA A 25 1.46 9.38 -6.69
C ALA A 25 0.08 9.62 -7.34
N ARG A 26 -0.21 10.85 -7.79
CA ARG A 26 -1.45 11.20 -8.50
C ARG A 26 -1.68 10.37 -9.75
N HIS A 27 -0.63 9.98 -10.46
CA HIS A 27 -0.76 9.16 -11.68
C HIS A 27 -1.26 7.74 -11.41
N PHE A 28 -1.18 7.26 -10.18
CA PHE A 28 -1.74 5.96 -9.80
C PHE A 28 -3.24 6.01 -9.50
N VAL A 29 -3.80 7.18 -9.22
CA VAL A 29 -5.21 7.34 -8.85
C VAL A 29 -6.09 7.05 -10.07
N GLY A 30 -7.21 6.36 -9.84
CA GLY A 30 -8.12 5.87 -10.86
C GLY A 30 -7.96 4.38 -11.16
N THR A 31 -8.60 3.97 -12.26
CA THR A 31 -8.65 2.57 -12.69
C THR A 31 -7.56 2.27 -13.72
N HIS A 32 -6.63 1.38 -13.37
CA HIS A 32 -5.50 1.02 -14.23
C HIS A 32 -5.23 -0.48 -14.21
N ASP A 33 -4.57 -0.99 -15.24
CA ASP A 33 -3.91 -2.30 -15.21
C ASP A 33 -2.59 -2.18 -14.44
N PHE A 34 -2.47 -2.91 -13.33
CA PHE A 34 -1.30 -2.89 -12.45
C PHE A 34 -0.33 -4.07 -12.67
N SER A 35 -0.37 -4.75 -13.82
CA SER A 35 0.51 -5.88 -14.14
C SER A 35 1.99 -5.52 -14.01
N ALA A 36 2.38 -4.32 -14.43
CA ALA A 36 3.75 -3.82 -14.30
C ALA A 36 4.19 -3.61 -12.83
N PHE A 37 3.25 -3.51 -11.90
CA PHE A 37 3.50 -3.36 -10.46
C PHE A 37 3.22 -4.65 -9.68
N ALA A 38 2.77 -5.72 -10.32
CA ALA A 38 2.50 -6.99 -9.68
C ALA A 38 3.72 -7.91 -9.74
N ASN A 39 3.87 -8.76 -8.73
CA ASN A 39 4.73 -9.94 -8.82
C ASN A 39 3.92 -11.14 -9.28
N ALA A 40 4.54 -12.03 -10.07
CA ALA A 40 3.92 -13.31 -10.40
C ALA A 40 3.57 -14.08 -9.11
N SER A 41 2.28 -14.40 -8.95
CA SER A 41 1.81 -15.29 -7.88
C SER A 41 2.07 -16.74 -8.32
N ARG A 42 2.62 -17.57 -7.43
CA ARG A 42 2.94 -18.97 -7.74
C ARG A 42 1.73 -19.92 -7.69
N ASN A 43 0.63 -19.55 -7.01
CA ASN A 43 -0.32 -20.55 -6.51
C ASN A 43 -1.83 -20.26 -6.70
N GLU A 44 -2.29 -19.27 -7.48
CA GLU A 44 -3.73 -19.01 -7.60
C GLU A 44 -4.15 -18.54 -9.00
N ARG A 45 -5.45 -18.69 -9.31
CA ARG A 45 -6.15 -18.12 -10.48
C ARG A 45 -5.58 -16.74 -10.80
N ILE A 46 -5.33 -16.45 -12.08
CA ILE A 46 -4.83 -15.15 -12.54
C ILE A 46 -5.75 -14.05 -11.98
N PRO A 47 -5.31 -13.26 -10.99
CA PRO A 47 -6.16 -12.25 -10.38
C PRO A 47 -6.35 -11.12 -11.39
N ASN A 48 -7.55 -10.51 -11.42
CA ASN A 48 -7.82 -9.37 -12.30
C ASN A 48 -6.78 -8.26 -12.05
N PRO A 49 -5.93 -7.92 -13.05
CA PRO A 49 -4.86 -6.95 -12.89
C PRO A 49 -5.38 -5.51 -12.81
N VAL A 50 -6.62 -5.28 -13.24
CA VAL A 50 -7.26 -3.98 -13.16
C VAL A 50 -7.70 -3.70 -11.72
N LYS A 51 -7.16 -2.63 -11.14
CA LYS A 51 -7.52 -2.14 -9.80
C LYS A 51 -7.89 -0.66 -9.88
N ASN A 52 -8.71 -0.22 -8.93
CA ASN A 52 -9.06 1.18 -8.77
C ASN A 52 -8.39 1.71 -7.51
N ILE A 53 -7.49 2.68 -7.66
CA ILE A 53 -6.90 3.42 -6.54
C ILE A 53 -7.75 4.66 -6.31
N LEU A 54 -8.37 4.75 -5.15
CA LEU A 54 -9.24 5.87 -4.76
C LEU A 54 -8.41 7.07 -4.29
N ARG A 55 -7.31 6.81 -3.58
CA ARG A 55 -6.48 7.85 -2.96
C ARG A 55 -5.04 7.37 -2.86
N PHE A 56 -4.09 8.27 -3.11
CA PHE A 56 -2.68 8.02 -2.82
C PHE A 56 -1.99 9.30 -2.34
N ASP A 57 -1.89 9.45 -1.02
CA ASP A 57 -1.37 10.64 -0.37
C ASP A 57 0.07 10.44 0.11
N VAL A 58 0.85 11.53 0.08
CA VAL A 58 2.21 11.59 0.63
C VAL A 58 2.28 12.75 1.63
N ASN A 59 2.19 12.39 2.90
CA ASN A 59 2.10 13.32 4.04
C ASN A 59 3.47 13.45 4.71
N VAL A 60 3.85 14.68 5.04
CA VAL A 60 5.08 14.97 5.79
C VAL A 60 4.75 15.05 7.27
N MET A 61 5.31 14.14 8.06
CA MET A 61 5.10 14.03 9.50
C MET A 61 6.44 14.21 10.23
N GLY A 62 6.93 15.44 10.27
CA GLY A 62 8.26 15.75 10.81
C GLY A 62 9.36 15.01 10.02
N PRO A 63 10.11 14.09 10.65
CA PRO A 63 11.15 13.30 9.95
C PRO A 63 10.58 12.14 9.12
N LEU A 64 9.28 11.87 9.17
CA LEU A 64 8.65 10.75 8.48
C LEU A 64 7.90 11.22 7.22
N LEU A 65 7.93 10.41 6.18
CA LEU A 65 7.00 10.49 5.06
C LEU A 65 6.01 9.33 5.18
N GLN A 66 4.75 9.67 5.40
CA GLN A 66 3.66 8.72 5.45
C GLN A 66 3.02 8.64 4.07
N LEU A 67 2.98 7.43 3.50
CA LEU A 67 2.36 7.15 2.22
C LEU A 67 1.09 6.36 2.47
N GLU A 68 -0.07 6.98 2.22
CA GLU A 68 -1.38 6.34 2.38
C GLU A 68 -1.97 6.02 1.02
N VAL A 69 -2.31 4.75 0.79
CA VAL A 69 -2.98 4.31 -0.43
C VAL A 69 -4.28 3.62 -0.09
N GLU A 70 -5.35 4.02 -0.77
CA GLU A 70 -6.67 3.44 -0.67
C GLU A 70 -7.12 2.97 -2.05
N GLY A 71 -7.72 1.79 -2.12
CA GLY A 71 -8.17 1.22 -3.38
C GLY A 71 -9.11 0.05 -3.20
N SER A 72 -9.73 -0.40 -4.29
CA SER A 72 -10.66 -1.54 -4.30
C SER A 72 -10.00 -2.88 -3.98
N GLY A 73 -8.67 -2.93 -4.02
CA GLY A 73 -7.85 -4.08 -3.71
C GLY A 73 -6.48 -3.95 -4.34
N PHE A 74 -5.54 -4.80 -3.93
CA PHE A 74 -4.15 -4.75 -4.39
C PHE A 74 -3.67 -6.13 -4.84
N LEU A 75 -2.89 -6.17 -5.92
CA LEU A 75 -2.20 -7.36 -6.38
C LEU A 75 -1.01 -7.69 -5.46
N TYR A 76 -0.51 -8.91 -5.56
CA TYR A 76 0.61 -9.35 -4.76
C TYR A 76 1.84 -8.42 -4.95
N ARG A 77 2.25 -7.80 -3.84
CA ARG A 77 3.35 -6.81 -3.74
C ARG A 77 3.13 -5.49 -4.48
N GLN A 78 1.93 -5.22 -5.00
CA GLN A 78 1.62 -4.00 -5.75
C GLN A 78 2.03 -2.72 -5.01
N VAL A 79 1.52 -2.52 -3.80
CA VAL A 79 1.80 -1.30 -3.00
C VAL A 79 3.29 -1.09 -2.78
N ARG A 80 4.03 -2.15 -2.44
CA ARG A 80 5.48 -2.09 -2.24
C ARG A 80 6.22 -1.72 -3.52
N ASN A 81 5.78 -2.21 -4.67
CA ASN A 81 6.35 -1.87 -5.97
C ASN A 81 6.03 -0.42 -6.38
N MET A 82 4.83 0.08 -6.08
CA MET A 82 4.46 1.49 -6.29
C MET A 82 5.35 2.41 -5.43
N VAL A 83 5.49 2.10 -4.14
CA VAL A 83 6.37 2.85 -3.22
C VAL A 83 7.82 2.79 -3.67
N ALA A 84 8.30 1.65 -4.18
CA ALA A 84 9.66 1.52 -4.69
C ALA A 84 9.96 2.53 -5.82
N LEU A 85 9.02 2.73 -6.73
CA LEU A 85 9.15 3.72 -7.80
C LEU A 85 9.07 5.15 -7.26
N LEU A 86 8.14 5.43 -6.35
CA LEU A 86 8.03 6.74 -5.70
C LEU A 86 9.31 7.12 -4.93
N LEU A 87 10.02 6.15 -4.35
CA LEU A 87 11.32 6.42 -3.72
C LEU A 87 12.38 6.86 -4.74
N GLN A 88 12.35 6.34 -5.97
CA GLN A 88 13.25 6.80 -7.04
C GLN A 88 12.89 8.20 -7.52
N VAL A 89 11.60 8.49 -7.67
CA VAL A 89 11.10 9.84 -7.99
C VAL A 89 11.46 10.82 -6.88
N GLY A 90 11.27 10.44 -5.62
CA GLY A 90 11.59 11.27 -4.47
C GLY A 90 13.09 11.54 -4.33
N ARG A 91 13.95 10.65 -4.82
CA ARG A 91 15.40 10.90 -4.93
C ARG A 91 15.77 11.72 -6.17
N GLU A 92 14.78 12.11 -6.97
CA GLU A 92 14.96 12.81 -8.25
C GLU A 92 15.81 12.02 -9.25
N ALA A 93 15.92 10.69 -9.06
CA ALA A 93 16.66 9.79 -9.95
C ALA A 93 15.89 9.49 -11.24
N VAL A 94 14.56 9.60 -11.18
CA VAL A 94 13.65 9.48 -12.32
C VAL A 94 12.56 10.56 -12.23
N PRO A 95 12.05 11.06 -13.37
CA PRO A 95 10.97 12.04 -13.38
C PRO A 95 9.62 11.43 -12.96
N ALA A 96 8.70 12.26 -12.47
CA ALA A 96 7.37 11.83 -12.02
C ALA A 96 6.49 11.24 -13.16
N ASP A 97 6.73 11.70 -14.40
CA ASP A 97 6.02 11.24 -15.61
C ASP A 97 6.35 9.78 -16.00
N ILE A 98 7.25 9.12 -15.26
CA ILE A 98 7.58 7.70 -15.45
C ILE A 98 6.39 6.79 -15.08
N VAL A 99 5.54 7.21 -14.14
CA VAL A 99 4.44 6.36 -13.62
C VAL A 99 3.48 5.95 -14.73
N PRO A 100 2.92 6.86 -15.55
CA PRO A 100 2.08 6.48 -16.70
C PRO A 100 2.78 5.56 -17.70
N LYS A 101 4.09 5.75 -17.93
CA LYS A 101 4.87 4.94 -18.86
C LYS A 101 4.99 3.49 -18.39
N ILE A 102 5.23 3.29 -17.08
CA ILE A 102 5.31 1.96 -16.47
C ILE A 102 3.92 1.32 -16.39
N LEU A 103 2.87 2.07 -16.06
CA LEU A 103 1.51 1.54 -16.10
C LEU A 103 1.16 1.04 -17.51
N GLY A 104 1.39 1.86 -18.54
CA GLY A 104 1.07 1.53 -19.93
C GLY A 104 1.91 0.40 -20.55
N SER A 105 3.00 -0.04 -19.92
CA SER A 105 3.79 -1.16 -20.44
C SER A 105 3.17 -2.53 -20.13
N HIS A 106 2.38 -2.60 -19.05
CA HIS A 106 1.89 -3.85 -18.46
C HIS A 106 2.98 -4.91 -18.15
N ASP A 107 4.27 -4.55 -18.24
CA ASP A 107 5.40 -5.46 -18.06
C ASP A 107 6.21 -5.07 -16.82
N ARG A 108 6.28 -6.01 -15.86
CA ARG A 108 7.03 -5.86 -14.61
C ARG A 108 8.52 -5.62 -14.84
N LYS A 109 9.07 -6.05 -15.97
CA LYS A 109 10.47 -5.80 -16.36
C LYS A 109 10.75 -4.32 -16.53
N GLU A 110 9.79 -3.52 -16.99
CA GLU A 110 9.97 -2.08 -17.14
C GLU A 110 10.17 -1.40 -15.79
N LEU A 111 9.37 -1.76 -14.78
CA LEU A 111 9.58 -1.28 -13.42
C LEU A 111 10.93 -1.73 -12.84
N ALA A 112 11.37 -2.95 -13.17
CA ALA A 112 12.62 -3.52 -12.65
C ALA A 112 13.88 -2.77 -13.12
N LYS A 113 13.80 -2.00 -14.21
CA LYS A 113 14.90 -1.15 -14.68
C LYS A 113 15.20 0.01 -13.72
N TYR A 114 14.20 0.45 -12.96
CA TYR A 114 14.29 1.66 -12.13
C TYR A 114 14.23 1.35 -10.64
N ALA A 115 13.42 0.36 -10.24
CA ALA A 115 13.05 0.16 -8.85
C ALA A 115 13.22 -1.29 -8.38
N LEU A 116 13.90 -1.45 -7.24
CA LEU A 116 13.99 -2.70 -6.50
C LEU A 116 12.89 -2.78 -5.44
N SER A 117 12.40 -4.00 -5.17
CA SER A 117 11.33 -4.20 -4.18
C SER A 117 11.76 -3.72 -2.80
N VAL A 118 10.96 -2.86 -2.17
CA VAL A 118 11.19 -2.41 -0.79
C VAL A 118 10.80 -3.48 0.22
N PRO A 119 11.47 -3.55 1.40
CA PRO A 119 11.10 -4.45 2.50
C PRO A 119 9.63 -4.30 2.95
N PRO A 120 9.02 -5.36 3.52
CA PRO A 120 7.62 -5.33 3.92
C PRO A 120 7.34 -4.57 5.22
N HIS A 121 8.34 -4.41 6.09
CA HIS A 121 8.14 -3.93 7.47
C HIS A 121 7.65 -2.47 7.56
N GLY A 122 7.81 -1.67 6.49
CA GLY A 122 7.29 -0.31 6.41
C GLY A 122 5.82 -0.23 5.96
N LEU A 123 5.18 -1.35 5.63
CA LEU A 123 3.80 -1.41 5.17
C LEU A 123 2.90 -2.00 6.27
N CYS A 124 1.82 -1.30 6.58
CA CYS A 124 0.76 -1.80 7.47
C CYS A 124 -0.61 -1.62 6.81
N LEU A 125 -1.55 -2.51 7.13
CA LEU A 125 -2.96 -2.32 6.79
C LEU A 125 -3.58 -1.39 7.84
N PHE A 126 -4.08 -0.24 7.39
CA PHE A 126 -4.65 0.76 8.30
C PHE A 126 -6.15 0.58 8.51
N ALA A 127 -6.92 0.41 7.43
CA ALA A 127 -8.38 0.29 7.49
C ALA A 127 -8.91 -0.63 6.38
N VAL A 128 -10.10 -1.19 6.62
CA VAL A 128 -10.91 -1.89 5.62
C VAL A 128 -12.31 -1.28 5.66
N ASN A 129 -12.70 -0.63 4.56
CA ASN A 129 -13.95 0.11 4.47
C ASN A 129 -15.06 -0.81 3.96
N TYR A 130 -16.14 -0.94 4.73
CA TYR A 130 -17.36 -1.64 4.36
C TYR A 130 -18.47 -0.63 4.12
N ARG A 131 -19.38 -0.96 3.18
CA ARG A 131 -20.63 -0.20 3.03
C ARG A 131 -21.53 -0.48 4.23
N ASP A 132 -22.30 0.51 4.67
CA ASP A 132 -23.18 0.38 5.85
C ASP A 132 -24.15 -0.79 5.73
N GLU A 133 -24.64 -1.08 4.51
CA GLU A 133 -25.50 -2.23 4.22
C GLU A 133 -24.86 -3.58 4.58
N HIS A 134 -23.53 -3.72 4.51
CA HIS A 134 -22.81 -4.93 4.91
C HIS A 134 -22.60 -5.02 6.42
N LEU A 135 -22.80 -3.93 7.16
CA LEU A 135 -22.67 -3.87 8.61
C LEU A 135 -24.02 -4.12 9.31
N GLN A 136 -25.12 -4.13 8.56
CA GLN A 136 -26.45 -4.42 9.09
C GLN A 136 -26.59 -5.91 9.41
N LEU A 137 -27.18 -6.21 10.57
CA LEU A 137 -27.53 -7.57 10.94
C LEU A 137 -28.70 -8.05 10.07
N ALA A 138 -28.66 -9.32 9.67
CA ALA A 138 -29.79 -9.94 8.99
C ALA A 138 -31.05 -9.86 9.87
N SER A 139 -32.15 -9.40 9.30
CA SER A 139 -33.44 -9.27 10.00
C SER A 139 -33.89 -10.63 10.53
N GLY A 140 -34.02 -10.76 11.85
CA GLY A 140 -34.46 -11.99 12.53
C GLY A 140 -33.39 -12.71 13.36
N LEU A 141 -32.13 -12.25 13.37
CA LEU A 141 -31.11 -12.77 14.28
C LEU A 141 -31.28 -12.15 15.68
N SER A 142 -31.37 -13.01 16.71
CA SER A 142 -31.27 -12.57 18.10
C SER A 142 -29.88 -11.96 18.34
N VAL A 143 -29.82 -10.80 19.01
CA VAL A 143 -28.57 -10.09 19.39
C VAL A 143 -27.58 -11.01 20.12
N THR A 144 -28.08 -12.11 20.72
CA THR A 144 -27.29 -13.10 21.45
C THR A 144 -26.44 -14.06 20.61
N SER A 145 -26.60 -14.14 19.29
CA SER A 145 -25.83 -15.10 18.46
C SER A 145 -24.62 -14.51 17.74
N LEU A 146 -24.27 -13.25 17.98
CA LEU A 146 -22.99 -12.69 17.57
C LEU A 146 -21.92 -13.33 18.47
N GLY A 147 -21.09 -14.19 17.87
CA GLY A 147 -20.11 -15.03 18.56
C GLY A 147 -19.45 -14.33 19.76
N ARG A 148 -19.25 -15.09 20.85
CA ARG A 148 -18.81 -14.61 22.17
C ARG A 148 -17.91 -13.37 22.06
N HIS A 149 -18.43 -12.22 22.45
CA HIS A 149 -17.62 -11.03 22.69
C HIS A 149 -16.60 -11.36 23.79
N HIS A 150 -15.35 -11.66 23.40
CA HIS A 150 -14.25 -11.71 24.36
C HIS A 150 -13.74 -10.29 24.55
N SER A 151 -14.24 -9.62 25.59
CA SER A 151 -13.59 -8.42 26.09
C SER A 151 -12.31 -8.85 26.81
N ILE A 152 -11.16 -8.75 26.13
CA ILE A 152 -9.85 -9.00 26.73
C ILE A 152 -9.51 -7.79 27.60
N SER A 153 -9.83 -7.85 28.88
CA SER A 153 -9.52 -6.80 29.86
C SER A 153 -8.08 -6.83 30.36
N LYS A 154 -7.33 -7.90 30.07
CA LYS A 154 -5.88 -8.00 30.30
C LYS A 154 -5.22 -8.76 29.15
N CYS A 155 -4.58 -8.02 28.25
CA CYS A 155 -3.63 -8.60 27.31
C CYS A 155 -2.31 -8.80 28.06
N LYS A 156 -2.01 -10.02 28.53
CA LYS A 156 -0.65 -10.35 28.94
C LYS A 156 0.17 -10.47 27.65
N LEU A 157 0.87 -9.40 27.30
CA LEU A 157 1.94 -9.46 26.31
C LEU A 157 2.98 -10.44 26.85
N PRO A 158 3.22 -11.60 26.19
CA PRO A 158 4.33 -12.44 26.56
C PRO A 158 5.60 -11.76 26.02
N PHE A 159 6.10 -10.78 26.76
CA PHE A 159 7.49 -10.39 26.64
C PHE A 159 8.31 -11.33 27.51
N TYR A 160 9.00 -12.25 26.85
CA TYR A 160 10.46 -12.39 26.95
C TYR A 160 11.01 -12.59 25.54
#